data_AF-A0AAN6YYM0-F1
#
_entry.id   AF-A0AAN6YYM0-F1
#
_cell.length_a   1.000
_cell.length_b   1.000
_cell.length_c   1.000
_cell.angle_alpha   90.00
_cell.angle_beta   90.00
_cell.angle_gamma   90.00
#
_symmetry.space_group_name_H-M   'P 1'
#
loop_
_entity.id
_entity.type
_entity.pdbx_description
1 polymer ?
#
loop_
_entity_poly.entity_id
_entity_poly.type
_entity_poly.pdbx_seq_one_letter_code
_entity_poly.pdbx_strand_id
1 'polypeptide(L)'
;KDAGVKLFAPEYGGSYTVFAKRPLCDAIKMYCLPRLLSQYNTLLTPAWTRKVHQTSKERVALSQTAAFNGKGRQMALAPTGWY
;
A
#
# COMPACT_ATOMS: atom_id res chain seq x y z
N LYS A 1 -13.65 -2.24 12.39
CA LYS A 1 -12.84 -3.28 11.71
C LYS A 1 -13.74 -4.16 10.83
N ASP A 2 -14.91 -4.55 11.33
CA ASP A 2 -15.83 -5.50 10.67
C ASP A 2 -16.55 -4.93 9.43
N ALA A 3 -16.89 -3.64 9.43
CA ALA A 3 -17.53 -3.00 8.27
C ALA A 3 -16.66 -3.05 7.00
N GLY A 4 -15.34 -3.01 7.14
CA GLY A 4 -14.43 -3.04 6.00
C GLY A 4 -14.22 -4.44 5.42
N VAL A 5 -14.32 -5.49 6.24
CA VAL A 5 -14.23 -6.88 5.77
C VAL A 5 -15.37 -7.19 4.79
N LYS A 6 -16.58 -6.72 5.09
CA LYS A 6 -17.74 -6.86 4.20
C LYS A 6 -17.56 -6.25 2.82
N LEU A 7 -16.64 -5.31 2.64
CA LEU A 7 -16.41 -4.66 1.34
C LEU A 7 -15.69 -5.57 0.34
N PHE A 8 -14.88 -6.52 0.81
CA PHE A 8 -14.03 -7.33 -0.07
C PHE A 8 -14.17 -8.84 0.15
N ALA A 9 -14.64 -9.29 1.31
CA ALA A 9 -14.73 -10.69 1.69
C ALA A 9 -16.01 -11.34 1.10
N PRO A 10 -15.90 -12.34 0.21
CA PRO A 10 -17.05 -13.00 -0.41
C PRO A 10 -18.04 -13.61 0.58
N GLU A 11 -17.55 -14.14 1.70
CA GLU A 11 -18.35 -14.72 2.79
C GLU A 11 -19.33 -13.73 3.44
N TYR A 12 -19.15 -12.41 3.21
CA TYR A 12 -20.04 -11.36 3.67
C TYR A 12 -20.70 -10.59 2.52
N GLY A 13 -20.69 -11.13 1.29
CA GLY A 13 -21.26 -10.51 0.09
C GLY A 13 -20.33 -9.50 -0.61
N GLY A 14 -19.06 -9.41 -0.18
CA GLY A 14 -18.05 -8.57 -0.81
C GLY A 14 -17.37 -9.25 -2.02
N SER A 15 -16.40 -8.56 -2.62
CA SER A 15 -15.58 -9.15 -3.68
C SER A 15 -14.16 -8.61 -3.66
N TYR A 16 -13.16 -9.48 -3.78
CA TYR A 16 -11.76 -9.06 -3.90
C TYR A 16 -11.50 -8.18 -5.14
N THR A 17 -12.40 -8.19 -6.13
CA THR A 17 -12.31 -7.32 -7.32
C THR A 17 -12.35 -5.83 -6.98
N VAL A 18 -12.86 -5.45 -5.81
CA VAL A 18 -12.83 -4.04 -5.34
C VAL A 18 -11.41 -3.48 -5.25
N PHE A 19 -10.40 -4.33 -5.01
CA PHE A 19 -9.00 -3.93 -5.01
C PHE A 19 -8.40 -3.78 -6.41
N ALA A 20 -9.03 -4.31 -7.45
CA ALA A 20 -8.60 -4.17 -8.84
C ALA A 20 -9.16 -2.92 -9.51
N LYS A 21 -10.30 -2.39 -9.03
CA LYS A 21 -10.94 -1.19 -9.59
C LYS A 21 -10.09 0.07 -9.34
N ARG A 22 -10.05 0.96 -10.34
CA ARG A 22 -9.40 2.28 -10.27
C ARG A 22 -10.37 3.35 -10.79
N PRO A 23 -10.52 4.50 -10.12
CA PRO A 23 -9.94 4.85 -8.82
C PRO A 23 -10.46 3.94 -7.70
N LEU A 24 -9.64 3.71 -6.66
CA LEU A 24 -10.05 2.88 -5.52
C LEU A 24 -11.24 3.54 -4.82
N CYS A 25 -12.25 2.77 -4.38
CA CYS A 25 -13.40 3.37 -3.70
C CYS A 25 -12.98 3.90 -2.31
N ASP A 26 -13.64 4.97 -1.86
CA ASP A 26 -13.24 5.66 -0.63
C ASP A 26 -13.41 4.79 0.62
N ALA A 27 -14.41 3.91 0.64
CA ALA A 27 -14.59 2.96 1.73
C ALA A 27 -13.41 1.97 1.84
N ILE A 28 -12.88 1.50 0.70
CA ILE A 28 -11.68 0.65 0.68
C ILE A 28 -10.43 1.47 1.05
N LYS A 29 -10.29 2.72 0.59
CA LYS A 29 -9.18 3.59 1.02
C LYS A 29 -9.17 3.79 2.53
N MET A 30 -10.34 4.05 3.13
CA MET A 30 -10.49 4.20 4.58
C MET A 30 -10.21 2.91 5.35
N TYR A 31 -10.53 1.76 4.76
CA TYR A 31 -10.19 0.47 5.33
C TYR A 31 -8.69 0.18 5.27
N CYS A 32 -8.02 0.50 4.16
CA CYS A 32 -6.60 0.26 3.92
C CYS A 32 -5.69 1.18 4.77
N LEU A 33 -5.56 0.83 6.05
CA LEU A 33 -4.47 1.24 6.94
C LEU A 33 -4.15 2.75 7.09
N PRO A 34 -5.12 3.69 7.06
CA PRO A 34 -4.82 5.10 7.27
C PRO A 34 -4.23 5.38 8.67
N ARG A 35 -4.67 4.61 9.68
CA ARG A 35 -4.17 4.75 11.07
C ARG A 35 -2.72 4.31 11.21
N LEU A 36 -2.34 3.21 10.56
CA LEU A 36 -0.97 2.69 10.63
C LEU A 36 -0.01 3.66 9.94
N LEU A 37 -0.38 4.14 8.74
CA LEU A 37 0.41 5.13 8.03
C LEU A 37 0.57 6.43 8.83
N SER A 38 -0.52 6.91 9.46
CA SER A 38 -0.47 8.09 10.32
C SER A 38 0.49 7.91 11.51
N GLN A 39 0.45 6.75 12.17
CA GLN A 39 1.37 6.43 13.27
C GLN A 39 2.84 6.37 12.83
N TYR A 40 3.14 5.75 11.68
CA TYR A 40 4.52 5.74 11.20
C TYR A 40 4.99 7.13 10.77
N ASN A 41 4.12 7.95 10.19
CA ASN A 41 4.46 9.31 9.79
C ASN A 41 4.91 10.18 10.97
N THR A 42 4.42 9.94 12.20
CA THR A 42 4.90 10.68 13.37
C THR A 42 6.32 10.28 13.80
N LEU A 43 6.80 9.11 13.38
CA LEU A 43 8.14 8.59 13.70
C LEU A 43 9.19 8.99 12.65
N LEU A 44 8.78 9.53 11.49
CA LEU A 44 9.70 9.86 10.41
C LEU A 44 10.25 11.29 10.57
N THR A 45 11.57 11.43 10.44
CA THR A 45 12.19 12.75 10.26
C THR A 45 11.87 13.29 8.86
N PRO A 46 11.96 14.62 8.62
CA PRO A 46 11.70 15.18 7.28
C PRO A 46 12.55 14.56 6.17
N ALA A 47 13.79 14.17 6.47
CA ALA A 47 14.67 13.49 5.53
C ALA A 47 14.13 12.09 5.16
N TRP A 48 13.70 11.33 6.16
CA TRP A 48 13.08 10.02 5.98
C TRP A 48 11.74 10.09 5.24
N THR A 49 10.91 11.09 5.54
CA THR A 49 9.65 11.32 4.83
C THR A 49 9.88 11.52 3.33
N ARG A 50 10.88 12.33 2.95
CA ARG A 50 11.23 12.52 1.53
C ARG A 50 11.71 11.23 0.87
N LYS A 51 12.59 10.47 1.54
CA LYS A 51 13.08 9.18 1.06
C LYS A 51 11.94 8.18 0.83
N VAL A 52 11.09 7.97 1.83
CA VAL A 52 9.93 7.06 1.75
C VAL A 52 8.98 7.47 0.64
N HIS A 53 8.67 8.76 0.51
CA HIS A 53 7.77 9.25 -0.52
C HIS A 53 8.33 9.03 -1.94
N GLN A 54 9.62 9.33 -2.15
CA GLN A 54 10.28 9.13 -3.44
C GLN A 54 10.32 7.64 -3.83
N THR A 55 10.80 6.78 -2.93
CA THR A 55 10.84 5.33 -3.16
C THR A 55 9.45 4.72 -3.35
N SER A 56 8.42 5.23 -2.67
CA SER A 56 7.04 4.76 -2.87
C SER A 56 6.55 5.05 -4.29
N LYS A 57 6.84 6.24 -4.84
CA LYS A 57 6.51 6.58 -6.24
C LYS A 57 7.23 5.67 -7.22
N GLU A 58 8.52 5.43 -7.01
CA GLU A 58 9.34 4.55 -7.85
C GLU A 58 8.82 3.10 -7.84
N ARG A 59 8.47 2.57 -6.66
CA ARG A 59 7.89 1.22 -6.53
C ARG A 59 6.53 1.11 -7.21
N VAL A 60 5.69 2.15 -7.12
CA VAL A 60 4.41 2.19 -7.85
C VAL A 60 4.67 2.19 -9.35
N ALA A 61 5.57 3.03 -9.87
CA ALA A 61 5.91 3.04 -11.29
C ALA A 61 6.45 1.68 -11.75
N LEU A 62 7.38 1.08 -10.99
CA LEU A 62 7.93 -0.25 -11.26
C LEU A 62 6.82 -1.31 -11.32
N SER A 63 5.83 -1.26 -10.41
CA SER A 63 4.72 -2.21 -10.37
C SER A 63 3.85 -2.23 -11.63
N GLN A 64 3.88 -1.16 -12.42
CA GLN A 64 3.13 -1.05 -13.67
C GLN A 64 3.94 -1.50 -14.90
N THR A 65 5.19 -1.90 -14.72
CA THR A 65 6.04 -2.39 -15.82
C THR A 65 5.79 -3.87 -16.10
N ALA A 66 5.96 -4.29 -17.36
CA ALA A 66 5.80 -5.69 -17.75
C ALA A 66 6.82 -6.63 -17.07
N ALA A 67 7.97 -6.10 -16.65
CA ALA A 67 9.03 -6.87 -15.99
C ALA A 67 8.85 -6.99 -14.47
N PHE A 68 7.77 -6.43 -13.92
CA PHE A 68 7.58 -6.40 -12.47
C PHE A 68 7.38 -7.80 -11.88
N ASN A 69 8.27 -8.18 -10.96
CA ASN A 69 8.12 -9.37 -10.14
C ASN A 69 7.72 -8.99 -8.70
N GLY A 70 6.43 -9.06 -8.41
CA GLY A 70 5.88 -8.79 -7.08
C GLY A 70 6.18 -9.86 -6.01
N LYS A 71 6.86 -10.96 -6.35
CA LYS A 71 7.16 -12.08 -5.44
C LYS A 71 8.62 -12.14 -4.98
N GLY A 72 9.45 -11.17 -5.38
CA GLY A 72 10.87 -11.15 -5.03
C GLY A 72 11.18 -10.63 -3.63
N ARG A 73 12.32 -11.03 -3.05
CA ARG A 73 12.79 -10.62 -1.72
C ARG A 73 12.93 -9.09 -1.57
N GLN A 74 13.22 -8.40 -2.67
CA GLN A 74 13.30 -6.94 -2.75
C GLN A 74 11.98 -6.22 -2.42
N MET A 75 10.84 -6.93 -2.42
CA MET A 75 9.55 -6.37 -2.04
C MET A 75 9.39 -6.25 -0.52
N ALA A 76 10.12 -7.05 0.26
CA ALA A 76 10.08 -7.03 1.72
C ALA A 76 11.18 -6.15 2.33
N LEU A 77 12.30 -5.97 1.63
CA LEU A 77 13.45 -5.24 2.15
C LEU A 77 13.39 -3.74 1.83
N ALA A 78 14.08 -2.94 2.65
CA ALA A 78 14.37 -1.56 2.33
C ALA A 78 15.32 -1.47 1.12
N PRO A 79 15.33 -0.36 0.37
CA PRO A 79 16.33 -0.12 -0.65
C PRO A 79 17.76 -0.23 -0.08
N THR A 80 18.69 -0.69 -0.90
CA THR A 80 20.12 -0.69 -0.56
C THR A 80 20.58 0.72 -0.19
N GLY A 81 21.37 0.87 0.86
CA GLY A 81 21.83 2.19 1.34
C GLY A 81 20.95 2.82 2.43
N TRP A 82 19.89 2.13 2.86
CA TRP A 82 19.04 2.55 3.98
C TRP A 82 19.49 1.82 5.25
N TYR A 83 20.52 2.37 5.89
CA TYR A 83 21.05 1.96 7.21
C TYR A 83 21.23 3.20 8.09
#